data_AF-A0A7C1R969-F1
#
_entry.id   AF-A0A7C1R969-F1
#
_cell.length_a   1.000
_cell.length_b   1.000
_cell.length_c   1.000
_cell.angle_alpha   90.00
_cell.angle_beta   90.00
_cell.angle_gamma   90.00
#
_symmetry.space_group_name_H-M   'P 1'
#
loop_
_entity.id
_entity.type
_entity.pdbx_description
1 polymer ?
#
loop_
_entity_poly.entity_id
_entity_poly.type
_entity_poly.pdbx_seq_one_letter_code
_entity_poly.pdbx_strand_id
1 'polypeptide(L)'
;MFFNLASCPSGWSELTSARGRYLVGLNSGGSLAATQGTALTDQEDRSGTKGLSNPEEVHGATGAPVYTMMRKTVAGTNAPYMQLLVCQKD
;
A
#
# COMPACT_ATOMS: atom_id res chain seq x y z
N MET A 1 -4.30 17.84 -5.24
CA MET A 1 -4.78 17.27 -6.53
C MET A 1 -3.66 16.41 -7.11
N PHE A 2 -4.00 15.34 -7.83
CA PHE A 2 -3.01 14.50 -8.53
C PHE A 2 -2.85 14.96 -9.99
N PHE A 3 -1.62 14.92 -10.50
CA PHE A 3 -1.29 15.23 -11.89
C PHE A 3 -0.43 14.13 -12.49
N ASN A 4 -0.75 13.74 -13.73
CA ASN A 4 0.13 12.93 -14.57
C ASN A 4 1.07 13.86 -15.37
N LEU A 5 1.80 14.72 -14.65
CA LEU A 5 2.76 15.68 -15.19
C LEU A 5 4.03 15.60 -14.34
N ALA A 6 5.18 15.96 -14.93
CA ALA A 6 6.45 16.01 -14.23
C ALA A 6 6.55 17.18 -13.23
N SER A 7 5.69 18.20 -13.36
CA SER A 7 5.68 19.38 -12.51
C SER A 7 4.26 19.87 -12.24
N CYS A 8 4.08 20.59 -11.13
CA CYS A 8 2.81 21.22 -10.82
C CYS A 8 2.48 22.35 -11.81
N PRO A 9 1.20 22.55 -12.19
CA PRO A 9 0.80 23.70 -12.99
C PRO A 9 1.08 25.03 -12.29
N SER A 10 1.03 26.14 -13.04
CA SER A 10 1.15 27.48 -12.48
C SER A 10 0.12 27.74 -11.36
N GLY A 11 0.56 28.36 -10.26
CA GLY A 11 -0.24 28.61 -9.06
C GLY A 11 -0.42 27.40 -8.14
N TRP A 12 0.36 26.34 -8.36
CA TRP A 12 0.41 25.16 -7.52
C TRP A 12 1.85 24.79 -7.21
N SER A 13 2.07 24.34 -5.98
CA SER A 13 3.33 23.80 -5.51
C SER A 13 3.18 22.32 -5.21
N GLU A 14 4.27 21.57 -5.34
CA GLU A 14 4.26 20.16 -4.96
C GLU A 14 4.00 20.00 -3.45
N LEU A 15 3.10 19.08 -3.10
CA LEU A 15 2.92 18.63 -1.72
C LEU A 15 3.95 17.53 -1.41
N THR A 16 5.17 17.94 -1.06
CA THR A 16 6.29 17.02 -0.84
C THR A 16 6.05 16.00 0.28
N SER A 17 5.25 16.36 1.29
CA SER A 17 4.89 15.46 2.40
C SER A 17 3.98 14.29 1.97
N ALA A 18 3.35 14.38 0.79
CA ALA A 18 2.50 13.31 0.24
C ALA A 18 3.26 12.23 -0.52
N ARG A 19 4.56 12.43 -0.83
CA ARG A 19 5.36 11.46 -1.60
C ARG A 19 5.35 10.09 -0.93
N GLY A 20 5.04 9.05 -1.71
CA GLY A 20 5.03 7.66 -1.24
C GLY A 20 3.93 7.34 -0.21
N ARG A 21 2.92 8.20 -0.05
CA ARG A 21 1.85 8.00 0.93
C ARG A 21 0.49 7.89 0.26
N TYR A 22 -0.37 7.06 0.84
CA TYR A 22 -1.79 7.07 0.54
C TYR A 22 -2.44 8.29 1.19
N LEU A 23 -3.10 9.12 0.38
CA LEU A 23 -3.86 10.26 0.88
C LEU A 23 -5.20 9.79 1.44
N VAL A 24 -5.55 10.29 2.62
CA VAL A 24 -6.84 10.08 3.26
C VAL A 24 -7.51 11.42 3.52
N GLY A 25 -8.84 11.45 3.45
CA GLY A 25 -9.60 12.66 3.79
C GLY A 25 -9.41 13.05 5.25
N LEU A 26 -9.39 14.35 5.52
CA LEU A 26 -9.32 14.86 6.89
C LEU A 26 -10.67 14.62 7.59
N ASN A 27 -10.67 13.80 8.64
CA ASN A 27 -11.82 13.66 9.53
C ASN A 27 -12.01 14.91 10.39
N SER A 28 -13.25 15.17 10.80
CA SER A 28 -13.56 16.27 11.73
C SER A 28 -12.75 16.16 13.02
N GLY A 29 -12.12 17.25 13.45
CA GLY A 29 -11.23 17.29 14.62
C GLY A 29 -9.86 16.63 14.43
N GLY A 30 -9.56 16.12 13.23
CA GLY A 30 -8.25 15.55 12.92
C GLY A 30 -7.16 16.62 12.72
N SER A 31 -5.91 16.17 12.69
CA SER A 31 -4.76 17.02 12.37
C SER A 31 -4.50 17.00 10.86
N LEU A 32 -4.61 18.17 10.22
CA LEU A 32 -4.26 18.35 8.82
C LEU A 32 -2.80 17.90 8.59
N ALA A 33 -2.57 17.16 7.50
CA ALA A 33 -1.27 16.65 7.08
C ALA A 33 -0.57 15.70 8.09
N ALA A 34 -1.30 15.17 9.09
CA ALA A 34 -0.76 14.10 9.93
C ALA A 34 -0.40 12.87 9.10
N THR A 35 0.73 12.25 9.41
CA THR A 35 1.23 11.07 8.71
C THR A 35 1.32 9.90 9.66
N GLN A 36 0.97 8.71 9.20
CA GLN A 36 1.22 7.44 9.88
C GLN A 36 2.00 6.48 8.97
N GLY A 37 2.92 5.74 9.58
CA GLY A 37 3.78 4.77 8.89
C GLY A 37 4.89 5.40 8.02
N THR A 38 5.71 4.53 7.45
CA THR A 38 6.82 4.91 6.56
C THR A 38 6.31 5.06 5.12
N ALA A 39 6.64 6.19 4.49
CA ALA A 39 6.38 6.43 3.07
C ALA A 39 7.08 5.38 2.19
N LEU A 40 6.48 5.09 1.04
CA LEU A 40 7.08 4.27 0.00
C LEU A 40 8.19 5.06 -0.72
N THR A 41 9.27 4.38 -1.12
CA THR A 41 10.21 4.93 -2.11
C THR A 41 9.62 4.85 -3.52
N ASP A 42 10.31 5.44 -4.50
CA ASP A 42 9.93 5.33 -5.91
C ASP A 42 9.85 3.85 -6.31
N GLN A 43 8.72 3.46 -6.90
CA GLN A 43 8.41 2.10 -7.34
C GLN A 43 8.56 1.00 -6.28
N GLU A 44 8.48 1.34 -4.98
CA GLU A 44 8.63 0.35 -3.90
C GLU A 44 7.52 -0.70 -3.93
N ASP A 45 7.88 -1.97 -4.16
CA ASP A 45 6.98 -3.08 -3.86
C ASP A 45 7.13 -3.48 -2.39
N ARG A 46 6.11 -3.19 -1.57
CA ARG A 46 6.01 -3.81 -0.24
C ARG A 46 5.30 -5.13 -0.39
N SER A 47 6.05 -6.20 -0.14
CA SER A 47 5.44 -7.49 0.08
C SER A 47 4.63 -7.45 1.39
N GLY A 48 3.33 -7.21 1.32
CA GLY A 48 2.42 -7.52 2.41
C GLY A 48 2.23 -9.04 2.43
N THR A 49 2.50 -9.71 3.54
CA THR A 49 2.13 -11.13 3.66
C THR A 49 0.61 -11.24 3.55
N LYS A 50 0.08 -11.56 2.35
CA LYS A 50 -1.30 -12.03 2.21
C LYS A 50 -1.28 -13.43 2.79
N GLY A 51 -1.76 -13.59 4.02
CA GLY A 51 -2.12 -14.90 4.53
C GLY A 51 -3.24 -15.44 3.66
N LEU A 52 -2.91 -16.12 2.56
CA LEU A 52 -3.84 -17.03 1.92
C LEU A 52 -3.99 -18.20 2.87
N SER A 53 -4.87 -18.08 3.85
CA SER A 53 -5.59 -19.25 4.31
C SER A 53 -6.57 -19.61 3.21
N ASN A 54 -6.08 -20.24 2.15
CA ASN A 54 -6.96 -21.15 1.43
C ASN A 54 -7.00 -22.40 2.31
N PRO A 55 -8.14 -22.75 2.94
CA PRO A 55 -8.44 -24.15 3.00
C PRO A 55 -8.65 -24.54 1.53
N GLU A 56 -7.62 -25.09 0.88
CA GLU A 56 -7.97 -26.15 -0.07
C GLU A 56 -8.82 -27.11 0.75
N GLU A 57 -10.06 -27.31 0.32
CA GLU A 57 -10.92 -28.37 0.82
C GLU A 57 -10.12 -29.68 0.75
N VAL A 58 -9.49 -30.06 1.85
CA VAL A 58 -8.95 -31.41 2.00
C VAL A 58 -10.14 -32.29 2.30
N HIS A 59 -10.82 -32.73 1.24
CA HIS A 59 -11.67 -33.91 1.31
C HIS A 59 -10.77 -35.13 1.54
N GLY A 60 -10.64 -35.49 2.82
CA GLY A 60 -10.22 -36.82 3.26
C GLY A 60 -8.72 -37.10 3.24
N ALA A 61 -8.13 -37.25 4.43
CA ALA A 61 -7.20 -38.33 4.71
C ALA A 61 -7.01 -38.47 6.22
N THR A 62 -7.59 -39.53 6.76
CA THR A 62 -7.35 -40.08 8.09
C THR A 62 -5.88 -40.47 8.24
N GLY A 63 -5.18 -39.84 9.19
CA GLY A 63 -4.00 -40.39 9.86
C GLY A 63 -2.68 -40.47 9.08
N ALA A 64 -1.87 -39.40 9.12
CA ALA A 64 -0.40 -39.46 8.95
C ALA A 64 0.26 -38.21 9.56
N PRO A 65 1.50 -38.28 10.08
CA PRO A 65 2.12 -37.21 10.86
C PRO A 65 2.40 -35.97 9.99
N VAL A 66 2.09 -34.81 10.56
CA VAL A 66 2.20 -33.49 9.93
C VAL A 66 3.65 -33.22 9.53
N TYR A 67 3.95 -33.52 8.27
CA TYR A 67 5.15 -33.03 7.60
C TYR A 67 5.01 -31.52 7.50
N THR A 68 5.92 -30.81 8.16
CA THR A 68 6.30 -29.41 7.96
C THR A 68 5.33 -28.61 7.09
N MET A 69 4.40 -27.90 7.74
CA MET A 69 3.64 -26.82 7.11
C MET A 69 4.65 -25.80 6.58
N MET A 70 5.15 -26.02 5.37
CA MET A 70 5.88 -25.03 4.61
C MET A 70 4.89 -23.89 4.44
N ARG A 71 5.03 -22.87 5.27
CA ARG A 71 4.45 -21.55 5.03
C ARG A 71 5.04 -21.11 3.69
N LYS A 72 4.36 -21.42 2.59
CA LYS A 72 4.58 -20.71 1.33
C LYS A 72 4.06 -19.31 1.57
N THR A 73 4.91 -18.47 2.13
CA THR A 73 4.77 -17.02 2.02
C THR A 73 4.87 -16.70 0.54
N VAL A 74 3.72 -16.60 -0.12
CA VAL A 74 3.64 -15.77 -1.31
C VAL A 74 3.87 -14.35 -0.81
N ALA A 75 4.95 -13.72 -1.27
CA ALA A 75 5.15 -12.29 -1.12
C ALA A 75 3.90 -11.63 -1.72
N GLY A 76 3.01 -11.12 -0.88
CA GLY A 76 1.82 -10.47 -1.39
C GLY A 76 2.21 -9.10 -1.88
N THR A 77 2.12 -8.86 -3.17
CA THR A 77 2.28 -7.52 -3.73
C THR A 77 1.30 -6.57 -3.04
N ASN A 78 1.73 -5.32 -2.81
CA ASN A 78 0.83 -4.23 -2.42
C ASN A 78 -0.45 -4.25 -3.26
N ALA A 79 -1.54 -3.67 -2.73
CA ALA A 79 -2.66 -3.30 -3.61
C ALA A 79 -2.08 -2.49 -4.79
N PRO A 80 -2.48 -2.79 -6.04
CA PRO A 80 -1.91 -2.12 -7.20
C PRO A 80 -2.06 -0.59 -7.03
N TYR A 81 -0.97 0.14 -7.22
CA TYR A 81 -0.94 1.60 -7.08
C TYR A 81 -0.24 2.23 -8.29
N MET A 82 -0.49 3.52 -8.48
CA MET A 82 0.19 4.37 -9.47
C MET A 82 0.80 5.55 -8.74
N GLN A 83 2.05 5.91 -9.05
CA GLN A 83 2.66 7.12 -8.49
C GLN A 83 2.33 8.31 -9.38
N LEU A 84 1.65 9.31 -8.79
CA LEU A 84 1.29 10.55 -9.44
C LEU A 84 1.77 11.73 -8.59
N LEU A 85 2.09 12.84 -9.24
CA LEU A 85 2.53 14.06 -8.56
C LEU A 85 1.33 14.68 -7.82
N VAL A 86 1.49 14.92 -6.52
CA VAL A 86 0.49 15.63 -5.71
C VAL A 86 0.87 17.10 -5.64
N CYS A 87 -0.04 17.98 -6.06
CA CYS A 87 0.12 19.41 -5.92
C CYS A 87 -0.94 20.00 -4.97
N GLN A 88 -0.53 21.03 -4.23
CA GLN A 88 -1.37 21.90 -3.44
C GLN A 88 -1.38 23.30 -4.05
N LYS A 89 -2.49 24.01 -3.89
CA LYS A 89 -2.58 25.39 -4.36
C LYS A 89 -1.74 26.26 -3.41
N ASP A 90 -1.05 27.24 -3.98
CA ASP A 90 -0.36 28.27 -3.19
C ASP A 90 -1.35 29.07 -2.32
#